data_AF-A0A9P4QN90-F1
#
_entry.id   AF-A0A9P4QN90-F1
#
_cell.length_a   1.000
_cell.length_b   1.000
_cell.length_c   1.000
_cell.angle_alpha   90.00
_cell.angle_beta   90.00
_cell.angle_gamma   90.00
#
_symmetry.space_group_name_H-M   'P 1'
#
loop_
_entity.id
_entity.type
_entity.pdbx_description
1 polymer ?
#
loop_
_entity_poly.entity_id
_entity_poly.type
_entity_poly.pdbx_seq_one_letter_code
_entity_poly.pdbx_strand_id
1 'polypeptide(L)' 'YEKIHFIPCGHTGKRRIQHCHFARNDPNHQCFGAWNIKREWSQYETTCDDCLKQ' A
#
# COMPACT_ATOMS: atom_id res chain seq x y z
N TYR A 1 3.47 -4.27 1.81
CA TYR A 1 2.56 -3.11 1.66
C TYR A 1 2.29 -2.50 3.02
N GLU A 2 1.93 -1.22 3.04
CA GLU A 2 1.27 -0.58 4.17
C GLU A 2 -0.15 -0.18 3.76
N LYS A 3 -1.07 -0.18 4.72
CA LYS A 3 -2.43 0.31 4.55
C LYS A 3 -2.58 1.61 5.32
N ILE A 4 -3.17 2.61 4.67
CA ILE A 4 -3.39 3.94 5.23
C ILE A 4 -4.90 4.15 5.31
N HIS A 5 -5.40 4.48 6.49
CA HIS A 5 -6.80 4.84 6.70
C HIS A 5 -6.92 6.37 6.70
N PHE A 6 -7.51 6.95 5.66
CA PHE A 6 -7.72 8.39 5.55
C PHE A 6 -9.03 8.77 6.23
N ILE A 7 -8.93 9.24 7.47
CA ILE A 7 -10.09 9.55 8.31
C ILE A 7 -10.97 10.66 7.70
N PRO A 8 -10.43 11.75 7.10
CA PRO A 8 -11.25 12.83 6.56
C PRO A 8 -12.21 12.43 5.44
N CYS A 9 -11.87 11.41 4.65
CA CYS A 9 -12.70 10.95 3.52
C CYS A 9 -13.19 9.51 3.65
N GLY A 10 -12.84 8.81 4.74
CA GLY A 10 -13.22 7.42 4.99
C GLY A 10 -12.58 6.39 4.05
N HIS A 11 -11.65 6.78 3.18
CA HIS A 11 -11.02 5.90 2.21
C HIS A 11 -9.80 5.19 2.78
N THR A 12 -9.41 4.08 2.14
CA THR A 12 -8.18 3.35 2.47
C THR A 12 -7.21 3.31 1.29
N GLY A 13 -5.96 3.70 1.52
CA GLY A 13 -4.89 3.60 0.54
C GLY A 13 -3.99 2.40 0.79
N LYS A 14 -3.36 1.89 -0.27
CA LYS A 14 -2.36 0.83 -0.21
C LYS A 14 -1.05 1.32 -0.82
N ARG A 15 0.00 1.40 0.00
CA ARG A 15 1.33 1.83 -0.45
C ARG A 15 2.33 0.69 -0.43
N ARG A 16 3.10 0.55 -1.51
CA ARG A 16 4.16 -0.46 -1.62
C ARG A 16 5.40 0.01 -0.85
N ILE A 17 5.75 -0.73 0.21
CA ILE A 17 6.90 -0.42 1.06
C ILE A 17 8.10 -1.34 0.83
N GLN A 18 7.91 -2.45 0.10
CA GLN A 18 8.95 -3.43 -0.16
C GLN A 18 8.82 -3.96 -1.59
N HIS A 19 9.96 -4.20 -2.21
CA HIS A 19 10.08 -4.84 -3.51
C HIS A 19 10.71 -6.22 -3.32
N CYS A 20 10.16 -7.26 -3.96
CA CYS A 20 10.85 -8.53 -4.07
C CYS A 20 11.87 -8.42 -5.20
N HIS A 21 13.14 -8.72 -4.92
CA HIS A 21 14.18 -8.72 -5.93
C HIS A 21 14.08 -9.93 -6.87
N PHE A 22 13.70 -11.10 -6.35
CA PHE A 22 13.61 -12.33 -7.13
C PHE A 22 12.49 -12.34 -8.16
N ALA A 23 11.35 -11.68 -7.88
CA ALA A 23 10.27 -11.52 -8.87
C ALA A 23 10.66 -10.69 -10.10
N ARG A 24 11.79 -9.99 -10.08
CA ARG A 24 12.30 -9.33 -11.27
C ARG A 24 13.01 -10.31 -12.22
N ASN A 25 13.52 -11.42 -11.69
CA ASN A 25 14.38 -12.35 -12.42
C ASN A 25 13.68 -13.67 -12.74
N ASP A 26 12.65 -14.06 -11.96
CA ASP A 26 11.87 -15.26 -12.19
C ASP A 26 10.36 -14.91 -12.23
N PRO A 27 9.70 -15.01 -13.41
CA PRO A 27 8.26 -14.74 -13.55
C PRO A 27 7.38 -15.66 -12.70
N ASN A 28 7.87 -16.86 -12.36
CA ASN A 28 7.14 -17.81 -11.52
C ASN A 28 7.41 -17.62 -10.03
N HIS A 29 8.15 -16.57 -9.64
CA HIS A 29 8.56 -16.38 -8.27
C HIS A 29 7.35 -16.01 -7.40
N GLN A 30 6.99 -16.96 -6.54
CA GLN A 30 5.88 -16.79 -5.62
C GLN A 30 6.29 -15.85 -4.47
N CYS A 31 5.97 -14.56 -4.64
CA CYS A 31 6.27 -13.45 -3.72
C CYS A 31 5.48 -13.47 -2.39
N PHE A 32 5.26 -14.64 -1.80
CA PHE A 32 4.40 -14.80 -0.64
C PHE A 32 4.77 -13.89 0.53
N GLY A 33 6.05 -13.62 0.76
CA GLY A 33 6.52 -12.74 1.84
C GLY A 33 6.41 -11.24 1.53
N ALA A 34 6.63 -10.85 0.27
CA ALA A 34 6.71 -9.44 -0.14
C ALA A 34 5.33 -8.79 -0.32
N TRP A 35 4.29 -9.59 -0.59
CA TRP A 35 2.96 -9.10 -0.91
C TRP A 35 1.99 -9.03 0.27
N ASN A 36 2.50 -9.02 1.50
CA ASN A 36 1.69 -8.86 2.71
C ASN A 36 1.51 -7.39 3.11
N ILE A 37 0.46 -7.11 3.89
CA ILE A 37 0.36 -5.87 4.67
C ILE A 37 1.26 -6.04 5.90
N LYS A 38 2.25 -5.16 6.04
CA LYS A 38 3.22 -5.21 7.15
C LYS A 38 2.85 -4.26 8.28
N ARG A 39 2.10 -3.20 7.97
CA ARG A 39 1.63 -2.21 8.93
C ARG A 39 0.38 -1.50 8.41
N GLU A 40 -0.43 -1.05 9.35
CA GLU A 40 -1.64 -0.27 9.11
C GLU A 40 -1.59 0.95 10.03
N TRP A 41 -1.97 2.12 9.52
CA TRP A 41 -1.99 3.36 10.30
C TRP A 41 -3.04 4.34 9.76
N SER A 42 -3.42 5.29 10.60
CA SER A 42 -4.47 6.27 10.31
C SER A 42 -3.89 7.64 10.03
N GLN A 43 -4.33 8.28 8.94
CA GLN A 43 -3.99 9.64 8.59
C GLN A 43 -5.21 10.56 8.82
N TYR A 44 -5.03 11.53 9.70
CA TYR A 44 -6.11 12.42 10.14
C TYR A 44 -6.12 13.77 9.43
N GLU A 45 -4.98 14.19 8.88
CA GLU A 45 -4.81 15.56 8.35
C GLU A 45 -5.07 15.70 6.86
N THR A 46 -4.96 14.60 6.10
CA THR A 46 -5.02 14.63 4.63
C THR A 46 -6.05 13.64 4.10
N THR A 47 -6.69 14.00 2.99
CA THR A 47 -7.53 13.11 2.18
C THR A 47 -6.68 12.24 1.25
N CYS A 48 -7.27 11.20 0.65
CA CYS A 48 -6.54 10.35 -0.30
C CYS A 48 -6.32 11.05 -1.66
N ASP A 49 -5.35 10.54 -2.44
CA ASP A 49 -5.05 11.02 -3.80
C ASP A 49 -6.29 11.05 -4.73
N ASP A 50 -7.20 10.08 -4.63
CA ASP A 50 -8.43 10.06 -5.43
C ASP A 50 -9.35 11.24 -5.11
N CYS A 51 -9.42 11.67 -3.85
CA CYS A 51 -10.18 12.86 -3.45
C CYS A 51 -9.48 14.17 -3.87
N LEU A 52 -8.16 14.15 -4.05
CA LEU A 52 -7.39 15.33 -4.46
C LEU A 52 -7.37 15.54 -5.99
N LYS A 53 -7.72 14.52 -6.77
CA LYS A 53 -7.70 14.54 -8.24
C LYS A 53 -9.07 14.86 -8.88
N GLN A 54 -10.09 15.17 -8.08
CA GLN A 54 -11.40 15.64 -8.55
C GLN A 54 -11.39 17.13 -8.83
#